data_AF-A0A930RGQ9-F1
#
_entry.id   AF-A0A930RGQ9-F1
#
_cell.length_a   1.000
_cell.length_b   1.000
_cell.length_c   1.000
_cell.angle_alpha   90.00
_cell.angle_beta   90.00
_cell.angle_gamma   90.00
#
_symmetry.space_group_name_H-M   'P 1'
#
loop_
_entity.id
_entity.type
_entity.pdbx_description
1 polymer ?
#
loop_
_entity_poly.entity_id
_entity_poly.type
_entity_poly.pdbx_seq_one_letter_code
_entity_poly.pdbx_strand_id
1 'polypeptide(L)'
;LKPVRTEQGKDVRRSYYQVGTGEIKATLAQMGTQIHFTLWEGKQNVFHFSAPASRLGLGSSGAFMSDGHLFFYCNINTRAGWRPPGAPPASGRAVIVGKSPVDSVWRIYVDSSDYYNPVPDDFQVYIGSVQHSADHPYIALAFGRELYTDTGRPAVRYRLDYHADTDQFTYEEE
;
A
#
# COMPACT_ATOMS: atom_id res chain seq x y z
N LEU A 1 7.36 8.30 5.64
CA LEU A 1 8.81 8.11 5.89
C LEU A 1 9.54 8.07 4.55
N LYS A 2 10.61 8.84 4.37
CA LYS A 2 11.41 8.82 3.14
C LYS A 2 12.43 7.68 3.20
N PRO A 3 12.61 6.89 2.12
CA PRO A 3 13.66 5.89 2.07
C PRO A 3 15.05 6.55 2.05
N VAL A 4 16.06 5.88 2.62
CA VAL A 4 17.46 6.32 2.59
C VAL A 4 18.15 5.97 1.28
N ARG A 5 17.62 4.97 0.57
CA ARG A 5 18.08 4.53 -0.75
C ARG A 5 16.90 3.92 -1.52
N THR A 6 16.89 4.11 -2.83
CA THR A 6 15.94 3.48 -3.74
C THR A 6 16.66 2.86 -4.92
N GLU A 7 16.21 1.69 -5.37
CA GLU A 7 16.67 1.05 -6.61
C GLU A 7 15.48 0.78 -7.52
N GLN A 8 15.63 1.08 -8.80
CA GLN A 8 14.60 0.87 -9.81
C GLN A 8 15.18 0.06 -10.97
N GLY A 9 14.72 -1.18 -11.11
CA GLY A 9 14.89 -2.01 -12.29
C GLY A 9 13.61 -2.08 -13.12
N LYS A 10 13.65 -2.83 -14.22
CA LYS A 10 12.50 -3.04 -15.11
C LYS A 10 11.30 -3.65 -14.37
N ASP A 11 11.53 -4.74 -13.65
CA ASP A 11 10.50 -5.53 -12.99
C ASP A 11 10.60 -5.47 -11.46
N VAL A 12 11.53 -4.68 -10.91
CA VAL A 12 11.79 -4.62 -9.46
C VAL A 12 11.99 -3.19 -9.01
N ARG A 13 11.37 -2.82 -7.89
CA ARG A 13 11.60 -1.58 -7.15
C ARG A 13 11.97 -1.93 -5.72
N ARG A 14 13.00 -1.29 -5.17
CA ARG A 14 13.43 -1.48 -3.79
C ARG A 14 13.53 -0.14 -3.10
N SER A 15 13.04 -0.08 -1.88
CA SER A 15 13.16 1.07 -0.98
C SER A 15 13.76 0.59 0.33
N TYR A 16 14.82 1.25 0.77
CA TYR A 16 15.54 0.92 1.98
C TYR A 16 15.23 1.97 3.05
N TYR A 17 14.87 1.51 4.25
CA TYR A 17 14.47 2.36 5.37
C TYR A 17 15.36 2.06 6.57
N GLN A 18 15.97 3.10 7.12
CA GLN A 18 16.72 3.00 8.38
C GLN A 18 15.72 2.93 9.53
N VAL A 19 15.81 1.89 10.36
CA VAL A 19 14.93 1.65 11.51
C VAL A 19 15.80 1.33 12.72
N GLY A 20 15.94 2.31 13.62
CA GLY A 20 16.93 2.24 14.69
C GLY A 20 18.34 2.04 14.11
N THR A 21 19.05 1.00 14.57
CA THR A 21 20.37 0.61 14.05
C THR A 21 20.31 -0.33 12.84
N GLY A 22 19.12 -0.81 12.45
CA GLY A 22 18.92 -1.76 11.36
C GLY A 22 18.38 -1.11 10.08
N GLU A 23 18.35 -1.89 9.00
CA GLU A 23 17.76 -1.52 7.71
C GLU A 23 16.63 -2.50 7.37
N ILE A 24 15.48 -1.97 6.96
CA ILE A 24 14.40 -2.74 6.35
C ILE A 24 14.36 -2.42 4.86
N LYS A 25 14.43 -3.46 4.04
CA LYS A 25 14.30 -3.36 2.59
C LYS A 25 12.90 -3.79 2.17
N ALA A 26 12.11 -2.84 1.68
CA ALA A 26 10.84 -3.08 1.02
C ALA A 26 11.08 -3.32 -0.48
N THR A 27 10.58 -4.43 -1.01
CA THR A 27 10.75 -4.80 -2.42
C THR A 27 9.39 -5.04 -3.06
N LEU A 28 9.14 -4.38 -4.18
CA LEU A 28 8.07 -4.71 -5.13
C LEU A 28 8.70 -5.38 -6.36
N ALA A 29 8.31 -6.62 -6.64
CA ALA A 29 8.82 -7.39 -7.77
C ALA A 29 7.67 -7.93 -8.62
N GLN A 30 7.69 -7.63 -9.92
CA GLN A 30 6.72 -8.16 -10.88
C GLN A 30 7.21 -9.51 -11.41
N MET A 31 6.38 -10.54 -11.24
CA MET A 31 6.62 -11.89 -11.74
C MET A 31 5.40 -12.35 -12.52
N GLY A 32 5.47 -12.29 -13.86
CA GLY A 32 4.35 -12.62 -14.72
C GLY A 32 3.18 -11.64 -14.54
N THR A 33 2.06 -12.13 -14.02
CA THR A 33 0.83 -11.37 -13.75
C THR A 33 0.61 -11.10 -12.26
N GLN A 34 1.67 -11.21 -11.46
CA GLN A 34 1.66 -10.95 -10.02
C GLN A 34 2.70 -9.89 -9.68
N ILE A 35 2.38 -9.05 -8.70
CA ILE A 35 3.39 -8.24 -8.01
C ILE A 35 3.55 -8.80 -6.60
N HIS A 36 4.80 -9.03 -6.22
CA HIS A 36 5.22 -9.50 -4.91
C HIS A 36 5.75 -8.32 -4.11
N PHE A 37 5.14 -8.07 -2.96
CA PHE A 37 5.61 -7.14 -1.96
C PHE A 37 6.30 -7.94 -0.84
N THR A 38 7.57 -7.65 -0.58
CA THR A 38 8.34 -8.32 0.48
C THR A 38 9.08 -7.33 1.36
N LEU A 39 9.20 -7.65 2.64
CA LEU A 39 10.05 -6.93 3.59
C LEU A 39 11.19 -7.82 4.04
N TRP A 40 12.39 -7.23 4.12
CA TRP A 40 13.59 -7.94 4.50
C TRP A 40 14.31 -7.20 5.63
N GLU A 41 14.60 -7.93 6.71
CA GLU A 41 15.52 -7.52 7.77
C GLU A 41 16.87 -8.21 7.49
N GLY A 42 17.84 -7.47 6.93
CA GLY A 42 19.09 -8.05 6.44
C GLY A 42 18.88 -9.10 5.33
N LYS A 43 19.20 -10.37 5.62
CA LYS A 43 19.01 -11.50 4.68
C LYS A 43 17.70 -12.27 4.92
N GLN A 44 16.96 -11.97 5.98
CA GLN A 44 15.73 -12.67 6.32
C GLN A 44 14.55 -11.98 5.66
N ASN A 45 13.74 -12.75 4.92
CA ASN A 45 12.41 -12.28 4.51
C ASN A 45 11.49 -12.40 5.72
N VAL A 46 10.97 -11.26 6.19
CA VAL A 46 10.11 -11.20 7.38
C VAL A 46 8.63 -11.04 7.02
N PHE A 47 8.33 -10.75 5.75
CA PHE A 47 6.97 -10.60 5.25
C PHE A 47 6.90 -10.76 3.73
N HIS A 48 5.86 -11.46 3.26
CA HIS A 48 5.56 -11.60 1.84
C HIS A 48 4.05 -11.50 1.60
N PHE A 49 3.69 -10.60 0.69
CA PHE A 49 2.36 -10.45 0.12
C PHE A 49 2.43 -10.47 -1.41
N SER A 50 1.40 -10.94 -2.09
CA SER A 50 1.29 -10.84 -3.54
C SER A 50 -0.14 -10.62 -3.98
N ALA A 51 -0.32 -9.85 -5.05
CA ALA A 51 -1.62 -9.64 -5.67
C ALA A 51 -1.52 -9.63 -7.20
N PRO A 52 -2.62 -9.94 -7.91
CA PRO A 52 -2.68 -9.83 -9.36
C PRO A 52 -2.36 -8.41 -9.85
N ALA A 53 -1.59 -8.33 -10.92
CA ALA A 53 -1.25 -7.10 -11.62
C ALA A 53 -1.23 -7.34 -13.14
N SER A 54 -1.44 -6.30 -13.95
CA SER A 54 -1.11 -6.42 -15.37
C SER A 54 0.41 -6.36 -15.56
N ARG A 55 0.91 -6.88 -16.70
CA ARG A 55 2.32 -6.75 -17.06
C ARG A 55 2.81 -5.29 -17.17
N LEU A 56 1.88 -4.34 -17.21
CA LEU A 56 2.10 -2.90 -17.28
C LEU A 56 1.93 -2.23 -15.88
N GLY A 57 1.75 -3.01 -14.83
CA GLY A 57 1.19 -2.61 -13.54
C GLY A 57 2.13 -1.84 -12.61
N LEU A 58 1.69 -0.64 -12.26
CA LEU A 58 2.31 0.30 -11.33
C LEU A 58 1.97 -0.08 -9.88
N GLY A 59 2.76 -0.97 -9.29
CA GLY A 59 2.79 -1.12 -7.83
C GLY A 59 3.54 0.04 -7.18
N SER A 60 2.99 0.61 -6.11
CA SER A 60 3.74 1.52 -5.23
C SER A 60 3.77 0.98 -3.82
N SER A 61 4.86 1.26 -3.12
CA SER A 61 5.04 0.94 -1.72
C SER A 61 5.66 2.12 -1.01
N GLY A 62 5.39 2.23 0.28
CA GLY A 62 5.97 3.24 1.13
C GLY A 62 6.00 2.80 2.58
N ALA A 63 6.44 3.72 3.43
CA ALA A 63 6.41 3.53 4.87
C ALA A 63 5.97 4.83 5.55
N PHE A 64 5.34 4.72 6.71
CA PHE A 64 4.84 5.83 7.50
C PHE A 64 4.88 5.49 8.99
N MET A 65 4.79 6.53 9.82
CA MET A 65 4.64 6.38 11.26
C MET A 65 3.18 6.63 11.61
N SER A 66 2.62 5.82 12.50
CA SER A 66 1.31 6.06 13.11
C SER A 66 1.40 5.67 14.58
N ASP A 67 0.96 6.56 15.46
CA ASP A 67 1.02 6.40 16.92
C ASP A 67 2.39 5.87 17.42
N GLY A 68 3.47 6.46 16.92
CA GLY A 68 4.85 6.07 17.26
C GLY A 68 5.37 4.78 16.62
N HIS A 69 4.55 4.06 15.86
CA HIS A 69 4.91 2.76 15.26
C HIS A 69 5.13 2.86 13.75
N LEU A 70 6.10 2.09 13.25
CA LEU A 70 6.46 2.04 11.83
C LEU A 70 5.59 1.03 11.08
N PHE A 71 4.98 1.49 10.01
CA PHE A 71 4.22 0.67 9.08
C PHE A 71 4.75 0.81 7.67
N PHE A 72 4.55 -0.25 6.89
CA PHE A 72 4.78 -0.27 5.45
C PHE A 72 3.45 -0.48 4.75
N TYR A 73 3.34 0.01 3.53
CA TYR A 73 2.17 -0.25 2.71
C TYR A 73 2.58 -0.58 1.29
N CYS A 74 1.70 -1.28 0.58
CA CYS A 74 1.73 -1.32 -0.87
C CYS A 74 0.33 -1.24 -1.45
N ASN A 75 0.22 -0.73 -2.66
CA ASN A 75 -0.94 -0.86 -3.53
C ASN A 75 -0.51 -1.44 -4.86
N ILE A 76 -1.29 -2.40 -5.34
CA ILE A 76 -1.10 -3.14 -6.57
C ILE A 76 -2.41 -3.01 -7.35
N ASN A 77 -2.33 -2.48 -8.57
CA ASN A 77 -3.49 -2.35 -9.43
C ASN A 77 -3.25 -3.11 -10.74
N THR A 78 -4.28 -3.77 -11.25
CA THR A 78 -4.23 -4.39 -12.59
C THR A 78 -4.20 -3.35 -13.70
N ARG A 79 -4.64 -2.11 -13.44
CA ARG A 79 -4.43 -0.94 -14.30
C ARG A 79 -4.40 0.32 -13.47
N ALA A 80 -3.57 1.30 -13.85
CA ALA A 80 -3.65 2.66 -13.31
C ALA A 80 -4.21 3.61 -14.39
N GLY A 81 -4.99 4.61 -13.98
CA GLY A 81 -5.51 5.65 -14.85
C GLY A 81 -6.74 5.23 -15.67
N TRP A 82 -6.94 5.93 -16.78
CA TRP A 82 -8.12 5.84 -17.65
C TRP A 82 -8.38 4.42 -18.19
N ARG A 83 -9.66 4.08 -18.38
CA ARG A 83 -10.10 2.82 -18.98
C ARG A 83 -10.53 2.99 -20.45
N PRO A 84 -9.82 2.36 -21.41
CA PRO A 84 -10.31 2.27 -22.78
C PRO A 84 -11.62 1.46 -22.90
N PRO A 85 -12.55 1.86 -23.79
CA PRO A 85 -13.70 1.03 -24.14
C PRO A 85 -13.26 -0.39 -24.55
N GLY A 86 -13.89 -1.41 -23.99
CA GLY A 86 -13.56 -2.82 -24.26
C GLY A 86 -12.34 -3.36 -23.49
N ALA A 87 -11.57 -2.53 -22.78
CA ALA A 87 -10.52 -3.03 -21.88
C ALA A 87 -11.12 -3.80 -20.70
N PRO A 88 -10.43 -4.81 -20.15
CA PRO A 88 -10.87 -5.50 -18.94
C PRO A 88 -11.13 -4.55 -17.77
N PRO A 89 -12.03 -4.90 -16.84
CA PRO A 89 -12.21 -4.15 -15.59
C PRO A 89 -10.89 -4.00 -14.80
N ALA A 90 -10.71 -2.89 -14.08
CA ALA A 90 -9.56 -2.70 -13.20
C ALA A 90 -9.85 -3.19 -11.78
N SER A 91 -8.89 -3.87 -11.18
CA SER A 91 -8.94 -4.27 -9.78
C SER A 91 -7.70 -3.78 -9.06
N GLY A 92 -7.89 -3.39 -7.79
CA GLY A 92 -6.85 -2.91 -6.92
C GLY A 92 -6.76 -3.75 -5.65
N ARG A 93 -5.55 -3.91 -5.13
CA ARG A 93 -5.30 -4.48 -3.81
C ARG A 93 -4.25 -3.67 -3.07
N ALA A 94 -4.57 -3.23 -1.86
CA ALA A 94 -3.67 -2.52 -0.98
C ALA A 94 -3.62 -3.17 0.40
N VAL A 95 -2.45 -3.16 1.01
CA VAL A 95 -2.24 -3.63 2.38
C VAL A 95 -1.39 -2.65 3.18
N ILE A 96 -1.67 -2.56 4.48
CA ILE A 96 -0.74 -2.02 5.49
C ILE A 96 -0.19 -3.20 6.28
N VAL A 97 1.11 -3.25 6.42
CA VAL A 97 1.84 -4.25 7.19
C VAL A 97 2.69 -3.56 8.25
N GLY A 98 2.75 -4.15 9.43
CA GLY A 98 3.57 -3.68 10.54
C GLY A 98 4.05 -4.84 11.39
N LYS A 99 4.98 -4.55 12.29
CA LYS A 99 5.43 -5.47 13.33
C LYS A 99 4.68 -5.11 14.61
N SER A 100 3.91 -6.06 15.16
CA SER A 100 3.09 -5.79 16.34
C SER A 100 3.96 -5.41 17.54
N PRO A 101 3.64 -4.33 18.26
CA PRO A 101 4.33 -4.00 19.51
C PRO A 101 4.01 -4.99 20.64
N VAL A 102 2.91 -5.76 20.52
CA VAL A 102 2.47 -6.71 21.54
C VAL A 102 3.30 -7.99 21.52
N ASP A 103 3.53 -8.55 20.34
CA ASP A 103 4.18 -9.86 20.18
C ASP A 103 5.33 -9.89 19.16
N SER A 104 5.70 -8.74 18.59
CA SER A 104 6.79 -8.60 17.62
C SER A 104 6.61 -9.40 16.31
N VAL A 105 5.38 -9.85 16.00
CA VAL A 105 5.07 -10.57 14.76
C VAL A 105 4.67 -9.61 13.65
N TRP A 106 5.21 -9.82 12.44
CA TRP A 106 4.80 -9.10 11.24
C TRP A 106 3.42 -9.57 10.77
N ARG A 107 2.48 -8.63 10.58
CA ARG A 107 1.10 -8.94 10.14
C ARG A 107 0.53 -7.85 9.23
N ILE A 108 -0.48 -8.24 8.47
CA ILE A 108 -1.34 -7.29 7.74
C ILE A 108 -2.32 -6.69 8.76
N TYR A 109 -2.31 -5.37 8.87
CA TYR A 109 -3.23 -4.61 9.72
C TYR A 109 -4.45 -4.11 8.97
N VAL A 110 -4.26 -3.80 7.70
CA VAL A 110 -5.31 -3.34 6.80
C VAL A 110 -5.16 -4.12 5.53
N ASP A 111 -6.22 -4.82 5.14
CA ASP A 111 -6.36 -5.37 3.81
C ASP A 111 -7.57 -4.73 3.12
N SER A 112 -7.33 -4.07 2.00
CA SER A 112 -8.37 -3.39 1.23
C SER A 112 -9.56 -4.27 0.82
N SER A 113 -9.46 -5.62 0.78
CA SER A 113 -10.67 -6.46 0.56
C SER A 113 -11.77 -6.21 1.57
N ASP A 114 -11.37 -5.88 2.80
CA ASP A 114 -12.27 -5.94 3.94
C ASP A 114 -13.14 -4.67 4.00
N TYR A 115 -12.79 -3.66 3.19
CA TYR A 115 -13.39 -2.33 3.20
C TYR A 115 -14.31 -2.10 2.02
N TYR A 116 -13.93 -2.59 0.84
CA TYR A 116 -14.70 -2.30 -0.37
C TYR A 116 -14.50 -3.39 -1.43
N ASN A 117 -15.63 -3.94 -1.89
CA ASN A 117 -15.64 -4.89 -2.99
C ASN A 117 -16.79 -4.52 -3.97
N PRO A 118 -16.54 -3.58 -4.92
CA PRO A 118 -17.56 -3.18 -5.86
C PRO A 118 -17.78 -4.28 -6.91
N VAL A 119 -19.04 -4.64 -7.13
CA VAL A 119 -19.42 -5.54 -8.22
C VAL A 119 -19.40 -4.79 -9.57
N PRO A 120 -18.76 -5.32 -10.64
CA PRO A 120 -17.71 -6.33 -10.66
C PRO A 120 -16.40 -5.69 -11.16
N ASP A 121 -15.54 -5.31 -10.21
CA ASP A 121 -14.11 -5.05 -10.42
C ASP A 121 -13.75 -3.96 -11.43
N ASP A 122 -14.41 -2.80 -11.43
CA ASP A 122 -13.84 -1.61 -12.08
C ASP A 122 -13.51 -0.54 -11.05
N PHE A 123 -12.39 -0.74 -10.36
CA PHE A 123 -11.83 0.21 -9.41
C PHE A 123 -10.31 0.13 -9.36
N GLN A 124 -9.73 1.22 -8.90
CA GLN A 124 -8.35 1.30 -8.47
C GLN A 124 -8.34 1.53 -6.97
N VAL A 125 -7.28 1.07 -6.32
CA VAL A 125 -7.01 1.37 -4.93
C VAL A 125 -5.78 2.24 -4.81
N TYR A 126 -5.86 3.25 -3.97
CA TYR A 126 -4.74 4.05 -3.51
C TYR A 126 -4.58 3.85 -2.02
N ILE A 127 -3.33 3.70 -1.58
CA ILE A 127 -2.99 3.85 -0.18
C ILE A 127 -1.73 4.71 -0.07
N GLY A 128 -1.74 5.70 0.82
CA GLY A 128 -0.63 6.62 0.94
C GLY A 128 -0.86 7.73 1.95
N SER A 129 0.24 8.41 2.29
CA SER A 129 0.19 9.53 3.24
C SER A 129 -0.39 10.74 2.53
N VAL A 130 -1.40 11.36 3.14
CA VAL A 130 -2.02 12.59 2.65
C VAL A 130 -1.62 13.75 3.55
N GLN A 131 -1.12 14.81 2.90
CA GLN A 131 -0.71 16.06 3.52
C GLN A 131 -1.65 17.16 3.02
N HIS A 132 -2.88 17.21 3.53
CA HIS A 132 -3.73 18.39 3.38
C HIS A 132 -3.61 19.25 4.64
N SER A 133 -3.51 20.56 4.45
CA SER A 133 -3.06 21.53 5.46
C SER A 133 -3.94 21.61 6.72
N ALA A 134 -3.28 21.89 7.85
CA ALA A 134 -3.74 22.16 9.22
C ALA A 134 -3.73 20.95 10.18
N ASP A 135 -4.14 19.78 9.73
CA ASP A 135 -4.13 18.56 10.55
C ASP A 135 -2.97 17.63 10.16
N HIS A 136 -2.43 16.94 11.16
CA HIS A 136 -1.27 16.07 11.04
C HIS A 136 -1.38 15.08 9.86
N PRO A 137 -0.25 14.72 9.20
CA PRO A 137 -0.27 13.78 8.07
C PRO A 137 -0.90 12.46 8.51
N TYR A 138 -1.88 11.97 7.75
CA TYR A 138 -2.54 10.68 7.99
C TYR A 138 -2.35 9.74 6.79
N ILE A 139 -2.65 8.46 6.97
CA ILE A 139 -2.68 7.49 5.87
C ILE A 139 -4.13 7.36 5.38
N ALA A 140 -4.32 7.47 4.07
CA ALA A 140 -5.63 7.29 3.46
C ALA A 140 -5.65 6.00 2.62
N LEU A 141 -6.76 5.28 2.69
CA LEU A 141 -7.13 4.21 1.78
C LEU A 141 -8.30 4.69 0.92
N ALA A 142 -8.13 4.74 -0.39
CA ALA A 142 -9.14 5.25 -1.30
C ALA A 142 -9.43 4.25 -2.41
N PHE A 143 -10.70 4.19 -2.82
CA PHE A 143 -11.18 3.39 -3.92
C PHE A 143 -11.86 4.30 -4.94
N GLY A 144 -11.64 4.07 -6.22
CA GLY A 144 -12.29 4.86 -7.24
C GLY A 144 -11.97 4.39 -8.64
N ARG A 145 -12.80 4.82 -9.58
CA ARG A 145 -12.50 4.66 -11.01
C ARG A 145 -11.48 5.74 -11.37
N GLU A 146 -10.41 5.33 -12.04
CA GLU A 146 -9.42 6.25 -12.60
C GLU A 146 -8.71 7.14 -11.56
N LEU A 147 -8.50 6.67 -10.32
CA LEU A 147 -7.81 7.41 -9.24
C LEU A 147 -6.46 8.04 -9.62
N TYR A 148 -5.79 7.51 -10.64
CA TYR A 148 -4.50 7.98 -11.13
C TYR A 148 -4.60 8.89 -12.36
N THR A 149 -5.74 9.55 -12.57
CA THR A 149 -5.92 10.62 -13.56
C THR A 149 -6.20 11.95 -12.86
N ASP A 150 -5.97 13.06 -13.55
CA ASP A 150 -6.23 14.40 -13.02
C ASP A 150 -7.71 14.66 -12.70
N THR A 151 -8.61 13.87 -13.31
CA THR A 151 -10.06 13.96 -13.12
C THR A 151 -10.62 12.91 -12.17
N GLY A 152 -9.79 11.92 -11.77
CA GLY A 152 -10.19 10.84 -10.90
C GLY A 152 -10.45 11.32 -9.49
N ARG A 153 -11.66 11.07 -8.98
CA ARG A 153 -11.99 11.28 -7.57
C ARG A 153 -12.22 9.93 -6.91
N PRO A 154 -11.80 9.75 -5.64
CA PRO A 154 -12.25 8.64 -4.84
C PRO A 154 -13.78 8.54 -4.86
N ALA A 155 -14.28 7.34 -5.13
CA ALA A 155 -15.67 7.00 -4.89
C ALA A 155 -15.90 6.83 -3.38
N VAL A 156 -14.91 6.26 -2.69
CA VAL A 156 -14.88 6.11 -1.24
C VAL A 156 -13.45 6.36 -0.77
N ARG A 157 -13.30 7.03 0.36
CA ARG A 157 -12.01 7.29 1.00
C ARG A 157 -12.13 7.08 2.50
N TYR A 158 -11.16 6.36 3.05
CA TYR A 158 -11.02 6.11 4.46
C TYR A 158 -9.75 6.79 4.96
N ARG A 159 -9.87 7.61 5.99
CA ARG A 159 -8.76 7.98 6.86
C ARG A 159 -8.50 6.82 7.80
N LEU A 160 -7.25 6.39 7.93
CA LEU A 160 -6.88 5.30 8.82
C LEU A 160 -5.94 5.82 9.90
N ASP A 161 -6.19 5.41 11.14
CA ASP A 161 -5.38 5.75 12.30
C ASP A 161 -5.11 4.48 13.11
N TYR A 162 -3.82 4.23 13.41
CA TYR A 162 -3.42 3.10 14.26
C TYR A 162 -3.50 3.49 15.73
N HIS A 163 -3.97 2.56 16.57
CA HIS A 163 -4.01 2.70 18.03
C HIS A 163 -3.18 1.60 18.68
N ALA A 164 -2.11 1.98 19.38
CA ALA A 164 -1.18 1.03 19.99
C ALA A 164 -1.77 0.27 21.19
N ASP A 165 -2.81 0.81 21.84
CA ASP A 165 -3.48 0.19 22.98
C ASP A 165 -4.29 -1.07 22.62
N THR A 166 -4.82 -1.09 21.39
CA THR A 166 -5.64 -2.18 20.84
C THR A 166 -4.92 -2.97 19.75
N ASP A 167 -3.75 -2.50 19.31
CA ASP A 167 -2.98 -3.05 18.19
C ASP A 167 -3.81 -3.16 16.90
N GLN A 168 -4.56 -2.10 16.58
CA GLN A 168 -5.50 -2.09 15.45
C GLN A 168 -5.53 -0.74 14.75
N PHE A 169 -5.94 -0.74 13.47
CA PHE A 169 -6.33 0.48 12.77
C PHE A 169 -7.83 0.70 12.92
N THR A 170 -8.22 1.94 13.19
CA THR A 170 -9.59 2.42 12.99
C THR A 170 -9.69 3.15 11.67
N TYR A 171 -10.90 3.24 11.13
CA TYR A 171 -11.18 3.97 9.90
C TYR A 171 -12.34 4.94 10.08
N GLU A 172 -12.24 6.07 9.39
CA GLU A 172 -13.31 7.06 9.23
C GLU A 172 -13.51 7.31 7.74
N GLU A 173 -14.76 7.21 7.27
CA GLU A 173 -15.11 7.51 5.87
C GLU A 173 -15.21 9.03 5.68
N GLU A 174 -14.58 9.56 4.63
CA GLU A 174 -14.56 10.98 4.24
C GLU A 174 -15.51 11.31 3.07
#